data_AF-A0A2K4KKC4-F1
#
_entry.id   AF-A0A2K4KKC4-F1
#
_cell.length_a   1.000
_cell.length_b   1.000
_cell.length_c   1.000
_cell.angle_alpha   90.00
_cell.angle_beta   90.00
_cell.angle_gamma   90.00
#
_symmetry.space_group_name_H-M   'P 1'
#
loop_
_entity.id
_entity.type
_entity.pdbx_description
1 polymer ?
#
loop_
_entity_poly.entity_id
_entity_poly.type
_entity_poly.pdbx_seq_one_letter_code
_entity_poly.pdbx_strand_id
1 'polypeptide(L)'
;MTTAEISTGSNIALGTWIGDLLSAIAPKNSPAFSANLHRWMRSHGRVGDTVYRLDAGGKLSRVYGAGTLFLGQPYADYRGDTDFSGVLLMGVLCNGSRATRVCLGGAAPSLVEVGNFWDQYKQIGRCAIDVTHSVGFRDEARRFHLVDGQRTCKWCAAPTMNTSK
;
A
#
# COMPACT_ATOMS: atom_id res chain seq x y z
N MET A 1 35.81 -16.74 23.22
CA MET A 1 34.47 -17.30 23.45
C MET A 1 33.59 -16.23 24.04
N THR A 2 32.61 -15.76 23.29
CA THR A 2 31.36 -15.23 23.84
C THR A 2 30.29 -15.43 22.78
N THR A 3 29.27 -16.17 23.20
CA THR A 3 28.28 -16.88 22.39
C THR A 3 27.27 -15.89 21.82
N ALA A 4 26.87 -16.15 20.57
CA ALA A 4 25.75 -15.50 19.92
C ALA A 4 24.49 -15.55 20.79
N GLU A 5 23.94 -14.39 21.12
CA GLU A 5 22.56 -14.29 21.59
C GLU A 5 21.64 -14.42 20.38
N ILE A 6 20.87 -15.51 20.39
CA ILE A 6 19.97 -15.92 19.33
C ILE A 6 18.77 -14.94 19.31
N SER A 7 18.62 -14.23 18.19
CA SER A 7 17.47 -13.40 17.82
C SER A 7 16.23 -14.25 17.48
N THR A 8 15.71 -14.99 18.46
CA THR A 8 14.50 -15.81 18.30
C THR A 8 13.23 -15.04 18.63
N GLY A 9 13.28 -14.02 19.50
CA GLY A 9 12.11 -13.22 19.89
C GLY A 9 11.60 -12.25 18.82
N SER A 10 12.51 -11.62 18.06
CA SER A 10 12.13 -10.69 16.98
C SER A 10 11.47 -11.41 15.81
N ASN A 11 12.00 -12.56 15.39
CA ASN A 11 11.47 -13.28 14.22
C ASN A 11 10.04 -13.80 14.41
N ILE A 12 9.66 -14.17 15.64
CA ILE A 12 8.29 -14.59 15.95
C ILE A 12 7.33 -13.39 15.90
N ALA A 13 7.67 -12.26 16.54
CA ALA A 13 6.84 -11.06 16.51
C ALA A 13 6.67 -10.46 15.09
N LEU A 14 7.74 -10.52 14.29
CA LEU A 14 7.75 -10.06 12.90
C LEU A 14 6.90 -10.97 11.99
N GLY A 15 6.93 -12.30 12.20
CA GLY A 15 6.06 -13.25 11.51
C GLY A 15 4.58 -13.11 11.89
N THR A 16 4.29 -12.75 13.14
CA THR A 16 2.90 -12.49 13.60
C THR A 16 2.31 -11.26 12.94
N TRP A 17 3.09 -10.18 12.75
CA TRP A 17 2.58 -8.94 12.15
C TRP A 17 1.97 -9.15 10.76
N ILE A 18 2.65 -9.89 9.88
CA ILE A 18 2.12 -10.10 8.53
C ILE A 18 0.88 -11.00 8.55
N GLY A 19 0.82 -11.99 9.46
CA GLY A 19 -0.34 -12.83 9.67
C GLY A 19 -1.55 -12.04 10.16
N ASP A 20 -1.35 -11.16 11.14
CA ASP A 20 -2.39 -10.29 11.68
C ASP A 20 -2.88 -9.28 10.64
N LEU A 21 -1.95 -8.67 9.89
CA LEU A 21 -2.29 -7.77 8.81
C LEU A 21 -3.14 -8.49 7.76
N LEU A 22 -2.68 -9.63 7.24
CA LEU A 22 -3.41 -10.42 6.23
C LEU A 22 -4.80 -10.83 6.72
N SER A 23 -4.91 -11.19 7.99
CA SER A 23 -6.20 -11.53 8.61
C SER A 23 -7.14 -10.33 8.68
N ALA A 24 -6.62 -9.15 9.05
CA ALA A 24 -7.40 -7.92 9.14
C ALA A 24 -7.89 -7.44 7.76
N ILE A 25 -7.03 -7.47 6.75
CA ILE A 25 -7.34 -6.96 5.39
C ILE A 25 -7.87 -8.04 4.43
N ALA A 26 -8.34 -9.17 4.97
CA ALA A 26 -8.88 -10.25 4.14
C ALA A 26 -10.15 -9.78 3.38
N PRO A 27 -10.28 -10.00 2.06
CA PRO A 27 -11.42 -9.53 1.27
C PRO A 27 -12.80 -10.01 1.74
N LYS A 28 -12.84 -11.14 2.47
CA LYS A 28 -14.06 -11.65 3.10
C LYS A 28 -14.61 -10.74 4.21
N ASN A 29 -13.77 -9.90 4.80
CA ASN A 29 -14.15 -9.01 5.90
C ASN A 29 -14.86 -7.74 5.38
N SER A 30 -14.52 -7.28 4.18
CA SER A 30 -15.14 -6.10 3.55
C SER A 30 -14.83 -6.02 2.06
N PRO A 31 -15.80 -5.59 1.21
CA PRO A 31 -15.54 -5.30 -0.19
C PRO A 31 -14.54 -4.14 -0.40
N ALA A 32 -14.30 -3.32 0.63
CA ALA A 32 -13.30 -2.25 0.61
C ALA A 32 -11.86 -2.79 0.57
N PHE A 33 -11.62 -4.03 1.00
CA PHE A 33 -10.30 -4.65 0.97
C PHE A 33 -10.00 -5.32 -0.36
N SER A 34 -8.79 -5.08 -0.89
CA SER A 34 -8.42 -5.54 -2.24
C SER A 34 -7.97 -7.00 -2.20
N ALA A 35 -8.65 -7.85 -2.96
CA ALA A 35 -8.23 -9.23 -3.16
C ALA A 35 -6.84 -9.34 -3.82
N ASN A 36 -6.50 -8.38 -4.67
CA ASN A 36 -5.19 -8.32 -5.31
C ASN A 36 -4.08 -7.92 -4.35
N LEU A 37 -4.30 -6.88 -3.53
CA LEU A 37 -3.33 -6.48 -2.50
C LEU A 37 -3.11 -7.61 -1.49
N HIS A 38 -4.18 -8.21 -1.00
CA HIS A 38 -4.09 -9.30 -0.03
C HIS A 38 -3.36 -10.53 -0.61
N ARG A 39 -3.62 -10.91 -1.87
CA ARG A 39 -2.86 -11.99 -2.54
C ARG A 39 -1.39 -11.64 -2.71
N TRP A 40 -1.08 -10.38 -3.05
CA TRP A 40 0.30 -9.94 -3.23
C TRP A 40 1.04 -9.94 -1.89
N MET A 41 0.46 -9.38 -0.83
CA MET A 41 1.06 -9.37 0.52
C MET A 41 1.30 -10.80 1.03
N ARG A 42 0.39 -11.73 0.76
CA ARG A 42 0.58 -13.15 1.14
C ARG A 42 1.76 -13.80 0.43
N SER A 43 2.06 -13.41 -0.81
CA SER A 43 3.05 -14.08 -1.65
C SER A 43 4.42 -13.40 -1.63
N HIS A 44 4.44 -12.06 -1.47
CA HIS A 44 5.63 -11.23 -1.63
C HIS A 44 5.80 -10.18 -0.53
N GLY A 45 4.82 -10.06 0.37
CA GLY A 45 4.87 -9.11 1.46
C GLY A 45 6.02 -9.44 2.40
N ARG A 46 6.72 -8.40 2.82
CA ARG A 46 7.78 -8.46 3.81
C ARG A 46 7.33 -7.70 5.05
N VAL A 47 7.93 -8.06 6.17
CA VAL A 47 7.75 -7.28 7.39
C VAL A 47 8.32 -5.89 7.16
N GLY A 48 7.63 -4.86 7.66
CA GLY A 48 7.99 -3.46 7.45
C GLY A 48 7.54 -2.89 6.10
N ASP A 49 6.98 -3.68 5.18
CA ASP A 49 6.42 -3.10 3.96
C ASP A 49 5.29 -2.13 4.29
N THR A 50 5.40 -0.92 3.79
CA THR A 50 4.39 0.14 3.90
C THR A 50 4.31 0.93 2.60
N VAL A 51 3.44 1.93 2.55
CA VAL A 51 3.22 2.73 1.36
C VAL A 51 4.08 3.98 1.41
N TYR A 52 4.77 4.25 0.32
CA TYR A 52 5.56 5.45 0.10
C TYR A 52 5.00 6.24 -1.08
N ARG A 53 5.00 7.56 -0.96
CA ARG A 53 4.60 8.51 -1.99
C ARG A 53 5.85 9.15 -2.59
N LEU A 54 5.87 9.23 -3.91
CA LEU A 54 6.93 9.89 -4.62
C LEU A 54 6.77 11.42 -4.60
N ASP A 55 7.80 12.13 -4.16
CA ASP A 55 7.85 13.59 -4.16
C ASP A 55 8.03 14.18 -5.56
N ALA A 56 7.66 15.45 -5.73
CA ALA A 56 7.62 16.11 -7.03
C ALA A 56 8.99 16.38 -7.67
N GLY A 57 10.09 16.38 -6.90
CA GLY A 57 11.39 16.90 -7.34
C GLY A 57 12.43 15.89 -7.88
N GLY A 58 12.15 14.58 -7.88
CA GLY A 58 13.14 13.55 -8.18
C GLY A 58 13.18 13.06 -9.64
N LYS A 59 14.26 12.39 -10.06
CA LYS A 59 14.33 11.74 -11.40
C LYS A 59 13.17 10.76 -11.64
N LEU A 60 12.76 10.05 -10.60
CA LEU A 60 11.64 9.11 -10.66
C LEU A 60 10.29 9.79 -10.89
N SER A 61 10.10 11.03 -10.45
CA SER A 61 8.82 11.74 -10.65
C SER A 61 8.58 12.05 -12.13
N ARG A 62 9.64 12.12 -12.95
CA ARG A 62 9.54 12.24 -14.41
C ARG A 62 9.10 10.96 -15.11
N VAL A 63 9.37 9.80 -14.51
CA VAL A 63 9.03 8.49 -15.08
C VAL A 63 7.63 8.08 -14.65
N TYR A 64 7.33 8.21 -13.36
CA TYR A 64 6.08 7.70 -12.78
C TYR A 64 5.05 8.79 -12.52
N GLY A 65 5.46 10.06 -12.41
CA GLY A 65 4.61 11.16 -11.97
C GLY A 65 4.70 11.37 -10.45
N ALA A 66 4.69 12.64 -10.04
CA ALA A 66 4.60 13.03 -8.64
C ALA A 66 3.33 12.46 -7.98
N GLY A 67 3.42 12.06 -6.71
CA GLY A 67 2.29 11.48 -5.99
C GLY A 67 2.08 9.98 -6.24
N THR A 68 2.86 9.35 -7.14
CA THR A 68 2.79 7.91 -7.35
C THR A 68 3.09 7.15 -6.07
N LEU A 69 2.27 6.14 -5.78
CA LEU A 69 2.40 5.30 -4.60
C LEU A 69 3.15 4.01 -4.91
N PHE A 70 4.11 3.69 -4.05
CA PHE A 70 4.84 2.44 -4.01
C PHE A 70 4.53 1.68 -2.72
N LEU A 71 4.51 0.36 -2.78
CA LEU A 71 4.48 -0.52 -1.61
C LEU A 71 5.86 -1.16 -1.48
N GLY A 72 6.49 -1.04 -0.30
CA GLY A 72 7.84 -1.55 -0.09
C GLY A 72 8.49 -0.97 1.15
N GLN A 73 9.82 -0.93 1.13
CA GLN A 73 10.66 -0.37 2.20
C GLN A 73 12.02 0.07 1.63
N PRO A 74 12.67 1.09 2.21
CA PRO A 74 14.07 1.41 1.91
C PRO A 74 14.98 0.25 2.29
N TYR A 75 16.10 0.08 1.58
CA TYR A 75 17.17 -0.81 2.07
C TYR A 75 17.88 -0.17 3.26
N ALA A 76 18.38 -1.01 4.16
CA ALA A 76 19.10 -0.60 5.36
C ALA A 76 20.36 -1.46 5.58
N ASP A 77 20.89 -2.07 4.51
CA ASP A 77 21.97 -3.06 4.61
C ASP A 77 23.32 -2.41 4.97
N TYR A 78 23.52 -1.13 4.65
CA TYR A 78 24.70 -0.36 5.03
C TYR A 78 24.42 1.13 5.23
N ARG A 79 25.34 1.82 5.91
CA ARG A 79 25.26 3.25 6.15
C ARG A 79 25.31 4.04 4.84
N GLY A 80 24.28 4.83 4.57
CA GLY A 80 24.17 5.64 3.35
C GLY A 80 23.56 4.89 2.18
N ASP A 81 22.97 3.70 2.41
CA ASP A 81 22.09 3.09 1.42
C ASP A 81 20.92 4.04 1.12
N THR A 82 20.65 4.21 -0.17
CA THR A 82 19.60 5.09 -0.68
C THR A 82 18.66 4.35 -1.63
N ASP A 83 18.78 3.03 -1.70
CA ASP A 83 17.97 2.20 -2.57
C ASP A 83 16.62 1.90 -1.92
N PHE A 84 15.63 1.64 -2.76
CA PHE A 84 14.28 1.29 -2.32
C PHE A 84 13.82 -0.03 -2.95
N SER A 85 13.33 -0.95 -2.12
CA SER A 85 12.81 -2.26 -2.56
C SER A 85 11.28 -2.22 -2.56
N GLY A 86 10.66 -2.07 -3.73
CA GLY A 86 9.21 -1.93 -3.78
C GLY A 86 8.57 -2.18 -5.13
N VAL A 87 7.26 -1.97 -5.17
CA VAL A 87 6.40 -2.19 -6.34
C VAL A 87 5.42 -1.03 -6.47
N LEU A 88 5.03 -0.69 -7.70
CA LEU A 88 3.93 0.27 -7.92
C LEU A 88 2.65 -0.27 -7.27
N LEU A 89 2.07 0.49 -6.33
CA LEU A 89 0.88 0.08 -5.61
C LEU A 89 -0.31 -0.14 -6.56
N MET A 90 -0.46 0.71 -7.58
CA MET A 90 -1.49 0.51 -8.61
C MET A 90 -1.25 -0.78 -9.41
N GLY A 91 0.00 -1.14 -9.68
CA GLY A 91 0.36 -2.41 -10.29
C GLY A 91 -0.10 -3.60 -9.44
N VAL A 92 0.09 -3.54 -8.12
CA VAL A 92 -0.42 -4.54 -7.18
C VAL A 92 -1.93 -4.61 -7.22
N LEU A 93 -2.62 -3.46 -7.15
CA LEU A 93 -4.08 -3.42 -7.14
C LEU A 93 -4.71 -3.98 -8.42
N CYS A 94 -4.07 -3.82 -9.58
CA CYS A 94 -4.55 -4.34 -10.85
C CYS A 94 -4.17 -5.82 -11.08
N ASN A 95 -2.93 -6.21 -10.77
CA ASN A 95 -2.34 -7.47 -11.21
C ASN A 95 -2.14 -8.50 -10.09
N GLY A 96 -2.39 -8.13 -8.82
CA GLY A 96 -2.19 -9.00 -7.67
C GLY A 96 -0.77 -9.55 -7.61
N SER A 97 -0.63 -10.85 -7.39
CA SER A 97 0.68 -11.54 -7.29
C SER A 97 1.55 -11.45 -8.54
N ARG A 98 1.04 -11.00 -9.69
CA ARG A 98 1.84 -10.79 -10.89
C ARG A 98 2.61 -9.47 -10.90
N ALA A 99 2.36 -8.58 -9.94
CA ALA A 99 3.11 -7.34 -9.81
C ALA A 99 4.49 -7.61 -9.17
N THR A 100 5.56 -7.20 -9.86
CA THR A 100 6.93 -7.54 -9.48
C THR A 100 7.56 -6.45 -8.62
N ARG A 101 8.20 -6.85 -7.53
CA ARG A 101 9.07 -5.96 -6.74
C ARG A 101 10.35 -5.67 -7.53
N VAL A 102 10.79 -4.42 -7.50
CA VAL A 102 12.04 -3.96 -8.11
C VAL A 102 12.91 -3.27 -7.07
N CYS A 103 14.21 -3.21 -7.36
CA CYS A 103 15.13 -2.32 -6.67
C CYS A 103 15.18 -0.99 -7.43
N LEU A 104 14.86 0.11 -6.76
CA LEU A 104 14.98 1.47 -7.27
C LEU A 104 16.22 2.11 -6.65
N GLY A 105 17.33 2.07 -7.39
CA GLY A 105 18.61 2.60 -6.92
C GLY A 105 18.56 4.11 -6.66
N GLY A 106 19.03 4.55 -5.48
CA GLY A 106 19.06 5.96 -5.08
C GLY A 106 17.69 6.64 -4.91
N ALA A 107 16.62 5.85 -4.82
CA ALA A 107 15.25 6.35 -4.82
C ALA A 107 14.70 6.74 -3.44
N ALA A 108 15.22 6.14 -2.36
CA ALA A 108 14.68 6.30 -1.02
C ALA A 108 14.55 7.77 -0.58
N PRO A 109 15.52 8.67 -0.85
CA PRO A 109 15.39 10.09 -0.47
C PRO A 109 14.25 10.86 -1.14
N SER A 110 13.66 10.33 -2.22
CA SER A 110 12.52 10.94 -2.93
C SER A 110 11.17 10.32 -2.55
N LEU A 111 11.17 9.37 -1.61
CA LEU A 111 9.99 8.61 -1.20
C LEU A 111 9.63 8.96 0.23
N VAL A 112 8.44 9.53 0.40
CA VAL A 112 7.90 9.90 1.71
C VAL A 112 6.92 8.83 2.16
N GLU A 113 7.16 8.25 3.33
CA GLU A 113 6.25 7.28 3.90
C GLU A 113 4.86 7.88 4.11
N VAL A 114 3.82 7.16 3.71
CA VAL A 114 2.43 7.50 4.00
C VAL A 114 2.12 7.04 5.42
N GLY A 115 2.27 7.96 6.37
CA GLY A 115 2.07 7.67 7.79
C GLY A 115 0.72 7.02 8.10
N ASN A 116 0.74 6.03 8.99
CA ASN A 116 -0.43 5.27 9.45
C ASN A 116 -1.23 4.57 8.34
N PHE A 117 -0.61 4.30 7.17
CA PHE A 117 -1.31 3.73 6.03
C PHE A 117 -2.09 2.45 6.38
N TRP A 118 -1.46 1.50 7.08
CA TRP A 118 -2.13 0.24 7.38
C TRP A 118 -3.31 0.39 8.33
N ASP A 119 -3.24 1.32 9.29
CA ASP A 119 -4.35 1.59 10.20
C ASP A 119 -5.54 2.21 9.46
N GLN A 120 -5.27 3.18 8.58
CA GLN A 120 -6.30 3.73 7.71
C GLN A 120 -6.85 2.67 6.76
N TYR A 121 -6.00 1.85 6.15
CA TYR A 121 -6.44 0.80 5.23
C TYR A 121 -7.30 -0.24 5.93
N LYS A 122 -6.99 -0.62 7.18
CA LYS A 122 -7.82 -1.52 7.99
C LYS A 122 -9.20 -0.91 8.28
N GLN A 123 -9.32 0.41 8.37
CA GLN A 123 -10.58 1.10 8.65
C GLN A 123 -11.44 1.33 7.39
N ILE A 124 -10.84 1.85 6.31
CA ILE A 124 -11.57 2.34 5.12
C ILE A 124 -11.15 1.67 3.80
N GLY A 125 -10.30 0.65 3.87
CA GLY A 125 -9.83 -0.13 2.73
C GLY A 125 -9.17 0.72 1.65
N ARG A 126 -9.52 0.45 0.39
CA ARG A 126 -8.98 1.16 -0.78
C ARG A 126 -9.18 2.68 -0.76
N CYS A 127 -10.06 3.24 0.08
CA CYS A 127 -10.17 4.69 0.24
C CYS A 127 -8.94 5.30 0.95
N ALA A 128 -8.13 4.53 1.68
CA ALA A 128 -6.83 4.98 2.18
C ALA A 128 -5.79 5.20 1.06
N ILE A 129 -6.04 4.63 -0.13
CA ILE A 129 -5.22 4.79 -1.33
C ILE A 129 -5.76 5.91 -2.22
N ASP A 130 -7.09 6.00 -2.32
CA ASP A 130 -7.82 6.96 -3.16
C ASP A 130 -8.76 7.82 -2.31
N VAL A 131 -8.16 8.73 -1.53
CA VAL A 131 -8.85 9.62 -0.58
C VAL A 131 -9.86 10.53 -1.29
N THR A 132 -9.55 10.93 -2.52
CA THR A 132 -10.39 11.83 -3.33
C THR A 132 -11.45 11.09 -4.16
N HIS A 133 -11.52 9.76 -4.09
CA HIS A 133 -12.48 8.96 -4.85
C HIS A 133 -12.39 9.17 -6.37
N SER A 134 -11.16 9.39 -6.85
CA SER A 134 -10.83 9.72 -8.23
C SER A 134 -10.43 8.51 -9.08
N VAL A 135 -10.08 7.40 -8.43
CA VAL A 135 -9.60 6.19 -9.09
C VAL A 135 -10.75 5.22 -9.34
N GLY A 136 -10.88 4.79 -10.60
CA GLY A 136 -11.77 3.70 -10.99
C GLY A 136 -11.15 2.34 -10.71
N PHE A 137 -11.67 1.57 -9.75
CA PHE A 137 -11.19 0.20 -9.49
C PHE A 137 -11.96 -0.84 -10.30
N ARG A 138 -11.30 -1.93 -10.71
CA ARG A 138 -11.87 -3.00 -11.55
C ARG A 138 -13.16 -3.63 -10.97
N ASP A 139 -13.31 -3.62 -9.65
CA ASP A 139 -14.43 -4.23 -8.92
C ASP A 139 -15.33 -3.17 -8.24
N GLU A 140 -15.30 -1.92 -8.68
CA GLU A 140 -15.95 -0.80 -7.98
C GLU A 140 -17.45 -0.63 -8.22
N ALA A 141 -18.10 -1.53 -8.97
CA ALA A 141 -19.50 -1.41 -9.37
C ALA A 141 -20.48 -1.17 -8.20
N ARG A 142 -20.05 -1.47 -6.96
CA ARG A 142 -20.85 -1.28 -5.74
C ARG A 142 -20.25 -0.28 -4.75
N ARG A 143 -19.15 0.42 -5.08
CA ARG A 143 -18.44 1.35 -4.17
C ARG A 143 -19.30 2.55 -3.77
N PHE A 144 -20.23 2.97 -4.62
CA PHE A 144 -21.01 4.19 -4.39
C PHE A 144 -22.50 3.90 -4.25
N HIS A 145 -23.14 4.66 -3.37
CA HIS A 145 -24.59 4.80 -3.29
C HIS A 145 -24.98 6.16 -3.85
N LEU A 146 -26.00 6.20 -4.69
CA LEU A 146 -26.52 7.44 -5.28
C LEU A 146 -27.95 7.62 -4.79
N VAL A 147 -28.22 8.76 -4.15
CA VAL A 147 -29.55 9.20 -3.69
C VAL A 147 -29.68 10.68 -4.01
N ASP A 148 -30.74 11.08 -4.71
CA ASP A 148 -31.03 12.49 -5.03
C ASP A 148 -29.86 13.29 -5.61
N GLY A 149 -29.05 12.64 -6.47
CA GLY A 149 -27.86 13.25 -7.08
C GLY A 149 -26.62 13.33 -6.17
N GLN A 150 -26.74 12.93 -4.90
CA GLN A 150 -25.63 12.82 -3.96
C GLN A 150 -25.00 11.42 -4.04
N ARG A 151 -23.68 11.39 -4.22
CA ARG A 151 -22.89 10.16 -4.28
C ARG A 151 -22.14 9.97 -2.97
N THR A 152 -22.36 8.84 -2.28
CA THR A 152 -21.69 8.49 -1.03
C THR A 152 -20.88 7.21 -1.19
N CYS A 153 -19.64 7.21 -0.72
CA CYS A 153 -18.81 6.01 -0.76
C CYS A 153 -19.24 5.03 0.34
N LYS A 154 -19.59 3.80 -0.04
CA LYS A 154 -19.98 2.74 0.90
C LYS A 154 -18.82 2.19 1.73
N TRP A 155 -17.58 2.52 1.39
CA TRP A 155 -16.40 2.02 2.10
C TRP A 155 -15.96 2.93 3.25
N CYS A 156 -16.01 4.24 3.06
CA CYS A 156 -15.59 5.22 4.08
C CYS A 156 -16.71 6.16 4.54
N ALA A 157 -17.94 5.98 4.03
CA ALA A 157 -19.09 6.84 4.28
C ALA A 157 -18.93 8.31 3.84
N ALA A 158 -17.83 8.68 3.17
CA ALA A 158 -17.61 10.05 2.73
C ALA A 158 -18.55 10.42 1.56
N PRO A 159 -19.14 11.63 1.58
CA PRO A 159 -19.79 12.18 0.39
C PRO A 159 -18.73 12.51 -0.66
N THR A 160 -19.05 12.22 -1.92
CA THR A 160 -18.20 12.54 -3.07
C THR A 160 -18.95 13.49 -3.98
N MET A 161 -18.37 14.65 -4.28
CA MET A 161 -18.97 15.54 -5.28
C MET A 161 -18.90 14.87 -6.66
N ASN A 162 -19.97 15.00 -7.44
CA ASN A 162 -19.95 14.60 -8.84
C ASN A 162 -18.85 15.37 -9.55
N THR A 163 -17.76 14.68 -9.89
CA THR A 163 -16.87 15.14 -10.96
C THR A 163 -17.53 14.68 -12.25
N SER A 164 -18.48 15.46 -12.74
CA SER A 164 -18.90 15.38 -14.14
C SER A 164 -17.63 15.49 -14.99
N LYS A 165 -17.28 14.41 -15.69
CA LYS A 165 -16.34 14.48 -16.82
C LYS A 165 -17.10 14.93 -18.06
#